data_AF-A0A0G1D740-F1
#
_entry.id   AF-A0A0G1D740-F1
#
_cell.length_a   1.000
_cell.length_b   1.000
_cell.length_c   1.000
_cell.angle_alpha   90.00
_cell.angle_beta   90.00
_cell.angle_gamma   90.00
#
_symmetry.space_group_name_H-M   'P 1'
#
loop_
_entity.id
_entity.type
_entity.pdbx_description
1 polymer ?
#
loop_
_entity_poly.entity_id
_entity_poly.type
_entity_poly.pdbx_seq_one_letter_code
_entity_poly.pdbx_strand_id
1 'polypeptide(L)'
;MNELLRQALGIVPKVSRISAEVLVSHIDRDDEVRAAWLALVSGRPAFFLGSPGVDKTGTVQAIASRIAGAVFYDELMPTVVSVEQLLVESTSIEEVPLPNGGKAIQTRDRLGKAANAHLVFADEIWKSEPRVLNILLDLARGGEVRHEGRVVKTPLLAFLAASNELPDPEGNLGALWSRMTIRLVTQPLNRAGKFHRTSSTSSWTSTRNWLTNRPRTSHGCGRTTADSAGYSTFCRHTPCWKVGLGSKKPIWR
;
A
#
# COMPACT_ATOMS: atom_id res chain seq x y z
N MET A 1 0.29 40.40 -1.81
CA MET A 1 0.58 38.95 -1.80
C MET A 1 -0.35 38.29 -0.78
N ASN A 2 -1.24 37.40 -1.23
CA ASN A 2 -2.29 36.77 -0.41
C ASN A 2 -1.66 35.96 0.75
N GLU A 3 -2.27 35.98 1.93
CA GLU A 3 -1.84 35.25 3.13
C GLU A 3 -1.68 33.74 2.85
N LEU A 4 -2.60 33.16 2.08
CA LEU A 4 -2.51 31.75 1.64
C LEU A 4 -1.26 31.48 0.81
N LEU A 5 -0.84 32.42 -0.03
CA LEU A 5 0.37 32.27 -0.84
C LEU A 5 1.62 32.34 0.03
N ARG A 6 1.63 33.18 1.09
CA ARG A 6 2.74 33.21 2.05
C ARG A 6 2.87 31.91 2.83
N GLN A 7 1.74 31.35 3.29
CA GLN A 7 1.72 30.07 3.99
C GLN A 7 2.18 28.92 3.09
N ALA A 8 1.69 28.88 1.84
CA ALA A 8 2.13 27.90 0.85
C ALA A 8 3.64 27.98 0.58
N LEU A 9 4.16 29.20 0.37
CA LEU A 9 5.60 29.41 0.17
C LEU A 9 6.43 29.01 1.40
N GLY A 10 5.90 29.17 2.62
CA GLY A 10 6.55 28.73 3.85
C GLY A 10 6.71 27.21 3.96
N ILE A 11 5.88 26.42 3.27
CA ILE A 11 5.95 24.95 3.27
C ILE A 11 6.99 24.42 2.26
N VAL A 12 7.29 25.17 1.20
CA VAL A 12 8.18 24.74 0.11
C VAL A 12 9.54 24.24 0.61
N PRO A 13 10.29 24.96 1.49
CA PRO A 13 11.58 24.47 1.97
C PRO A 13 11.48 23.14 2.72
N LYS A 14 10.38 22.94 3.46
CA LYS A 14 10.13 21.70 4.20
C LYS A 14 9.86 20.53 3.26
N VAL A 15 9.05 20.74 2.23
CA VAL A 15 8.79 19.74 1.18
C VAL A 15 10.07 19.39 0.44
N SER A 16 10.85 20.38 0.00
CA SER A 16 12.13 20.16 -0.68
C SER A 16 13.11 19.35 0.18
N ARG A 17 13.20 19.66 1.48
CA ARG A 17 14.04 18.91 2.41
C ARG A 17 13.58 17.46 2.56
N ILE A 18 12.30 17.22 2.77
CA ILE A 18 11.75 15.87 2.88
C ILE A 18 12.02 15.08 1.59
N SER A 19 11.77 15.69 0.42
CA SER A 19 12.03 15.05 -0.87
C SER A 19 13.49 14.65 -1.01
N ALA A 20 14.44 15.54 -0.66
CA ALA A 20 15.86 15.23 -0.71
C ALA A 20 16.23 14.06 0.22
N GLU A 21 15.70 14.04 1.45
CA GLU A 21 15.95 12.96 2.40
C GLU A 21 15.36 11.62 1.94
N VAL A 22 14.19 11.61 1.29
CA VAL A 22 13.58 10.39 0.71
C VAL A 22 14.41 9.88 -0.47
N LEU A 23 14.89 10.76 -1.34
CA LEU A 23 15.68 10.37 -2.52
C LEU A 23 17.06 9.78 -2.17
N VAL A 24 17.56 10.01 -0.96
CA VAL A 24 18.78 9.34 -0.46
C VAL A 24 18.56 7.83 -0.31
N SER A 25 17.39 7.39 0.17
CA SER A 25 17.06 5.97 0.34
C SER A 25 16.35 5.37 -0.88
N HIS A 26 15.72 6.19 -1.72
CA HIS A 26 14.94 5.78 -2.89
C HIS A 26 15.56 6.36 -4.17
N ILE A 27 16.59 5.67 -4.69
CA ILE A 27 17.39 6.10 -5.85
C ILE A 27 16.53 6.14 -7.12
N ASP A 28 16.73 7.15 -7.96
CA ASP A 28 16.03 7.37 -9.24
C ASP A 28 14.48 7.40 -9.07
N ARG A 29 13.99 8.02 -7.98
CA ARG A 29 12.54 8.13 -7.65
C ARG A 29 12.00 9.55 -7.62
N ASP A 30 12.66 10.50 -8.29
CA ASP A 30 12.27 11.91 -8.31
C ASP A 30 10.82 12.11 -8.78
N ASP A 31 10.41 11.38 -9.81
CA ASP A 31 9.07 11.54 -10.40
C ASP A 31 7.99 10.98 -9.48
N GLU A 32 8.23 9.84 -8.83
CA GLU A 32 7.34 9.23 -7.85
C GLU A 32 7.16 10.14 -6.64
N VAL A 33 8.25 10.73 -6.14
CA VAL A 33 8.21 11.71 -5.04
C VAL A 33 7.39 12.94 -5.42
N ARG A 34 7.61 13.49 -6.63
CA ARG A 34 6.82 14.63 -7.13
C ARG A 34 5.35 14.29 -7.29
N ALA A 35 5.03 13.12 -7.85
CA ALA A 35 3.66 12.68 -8.06
C ALA A 35 2.93 12.47 -6.72
N ALA A 36 3.61 11.92 -5.71
CA ALA A 36 3.05 11.77 -4.37
C ALA A 36 2.77 13.12 -3.70
N TRP A 37 3.69 14.08 -3.79
CA TRP A 37 3.45 15.44 -3.30
C TRP A 37 2.32 16.15 -4.03
N LEU A 38 2.24 16.00 -5.35
CA LEU A 38 1.13 16.55 -6.13
C LEU A 38 -0.20 15.95 -5.68
N ALA A 39 -0.27 14.65 -5.43
CA ALA A 39 -1.47 14.00 -4.92
C ALA A 39 -1.86 14.56 -3.53
N LEU A 40 -0.89 14.69 -2.62
CA LEU A 40 -1.10 15.24 -1.27
C LEU A 40 -1.58 16.69 -1.26
N VAL A 41 -1.01 17.53 -2.12
CA VAL A 41 -1.34 18.97 -2.14
C VAL A 41 -2.65 19.22 -2.90
N SER A 42 -2.91 18.47 -3.96
CA SER A 42 -4.12 18.68 -4.79
C SER A 42 -5.34 17.88 -4.33
N GLY A 43 -5.14 16.86 -3.48
CA GLY A 43 -6.17 15.86 -3.15
C GLY A 43 -6.60 15.02 -4.35
N ARG A 44 -5.86 15.04 -5.47
CA ARG A 44 -6.19 14.31 -6.69
C ARG A 44 -5.51 12.93 -6.70
N PRO A 45 -6.20 11.88 -7.19
CA PRO A 45 -5.61 10.55 -7.29
C PRO A 45 -4.37 10.50 -8.18
N ALA A 46 -3.38 9.73 -7.74
CA ALA A 46 -2.20 9.40 -8.52
C ALA A 46 -2.15 7.90 -8.88
N PHE A 47 -1.73 7.59 -10.09
CA PHE A 47 -1.55 6.22 -10.58
C PHE A 47 -0.15 5.99 -11.12
N PHE A 48 0.48 4.90 -10.67
CA PHE A 48 1.85 4.51 -11.02
C PHE A 48 1.86 3.22 -11.86
N LEU A 49 2.16 3.35 -13.15
CA LEU A 49 2.36 2.21 -14.06
C LEU A 49 3.81 1.74 -14.03
N GLY A 50 4.06 0.45 -13.82
CA GLY A 50 5.43 -0.09 -13.89
C GLY A 50 5.56 -1.41 -13.15
N SER A 51 6.61 -2.18 -13.46
CA SER A 51 6.84 -3.54 -12.94
C SER A 51 6.83 -3.64 -11.40
N PRO A 52 6.60 -4.84 -10.83
CA PRO A 52 6.65 -5.03 -9.39
C PRO A 52 8.11 -4.94 -8.91
N GLY A 53 8.31 -4.55 -7.66
CA GLY A 53 9.66 -4.43 -7.06
C GLY A 53 10.45 -3.18 -7.47
N VAL A 54 9.76 -2.17 -8.01
CA VAL A 54 10.33 -0.86 -8.38
C VAL A 54 10.22 0.16 -7.23
N ASP A 55 9.86 -0.29 -6.03
CA ASP A 55 9.88 0.53 -4.79
C ASP A 55 8.92 1.74 -4.80
N LYS A 56 7.80 1.59 -5.52
CA LYS A 56 6.71 2.58 -5.57
C LYS A 56 6.09 2.80 -4.20
N THR A 57 5.63 1.71 -3.57
CA THR A 57 4.99 1.71 -2.24
C THR A 57 5.95 2.26 -1.19
N GLY A 58 7.22 1.82 -1.19
CA GLY A 58 8.21 2.27 -0.22
C GLY A 58 8.51 3.76 -0.33
N THR A 59 8.59 4.32 -1.55
CA THR A 59 8.77 5.77 -1.77
C THR A 59 7.61 6.57 -1.15
N VAL A 60 6.37 6.12 -1.38
CA VAL A 60 5.18 6.80 -0.83
C VAL A 60 5.10 6.65 0.69
N GLN A 61 5.40 5.46 1.21
CA GLN A 61 5.46 5.19 2.64
C GLN A 61 6.51 6.07 3.33
N ALA A 62 7.67 6.26 2.70
CA ALA A 62 8.73 7.14 3.21
C ALA A 62 8.23 8.58 3.33
N ILE A 63 7.51 9.10 2.34
CA ILE A 63 6.88 10.44 2.41
C ILE A 63 5.82 10.48 3.52
N ALA A 64 4.92 9.50 3.56
CA ALA A 64 3.84 9.41 4.54
C ALA A 64 4.37 9.43 5.97
N SER A 65 5.48 8.72 6.23
CA SER A 65 6.13 8.66 7.54
C SER A 65 6.66 10.00 8.05
N ARG A 66 6.84 11.00 7.15
CA ARG A 66 7.28 12.35 7.51
C ARG A 66 6.12 13.29 7.85
N ILE A 67 4.88 12.84 7.68
CA ILE A 67 3.69 13.59 8.02
C ILE A 67 3.26 13.16 9.43
N ALA A 68 3.41 14.07 10.40
CA ALA A 68 3.10 13.78 11.79
C ALA A 68 1.63 13.39 11.96
N GLY A 69 1.37 12.26 12.61
CA GLY A 69 0.03 11.74 12.84
C GLY A 69 -0.66 11.13 11.62
N ALA A 70 0.00 11.10 10.46
CA ALA A 70 -0.57 10.46 9.28
C ALA A 70 -0.62 8.94 9.45
N VAL A 71 -1.73 8.37 9.00
CA VAL A 71 -1.97 6.94 8.92
C VAL A 71 -1.84 6.56 7.46
N PHE A 72 -0.84 5.72 7.15
CA PHE A 72 -0.64 5.15 5.83
C PHE A 72 -1.26 3.76 5.79
N TYR A 73 -2.11 3.51 4.81
CA TYR A 73 -2.67 2.20 4.52
C TYR A 73 -2.21 1.78 3.14
N ASP A 74 -1.45 0.70 3.06
CA ASP A 74 -1.09 0.04 1.81
C ASP A 74 -1.52 -1.41 1.82
N GLU A 75 -1.97 -1.89 0.66
CA GLU A 75 -2.38 -3.27 0.52
C GLU A 75 -2.30 -3.70 -0.96
N LEU A 76 -2.06 -5.00 -1.17
CA LEU A 76 -2.09 -5.62 -2.49
C LEU A 76 -3.53 -5.99 -2.81
N MET A 77 -4.18 -5.28 -3.74
CA MET A 77 -5.63 -5.38 -3.92
C MET A 77 -6.18 -6.79 -4.19
N PRO A 78 -5.48 -7.70 -4.91
CA PRO A 78 -5.90 -9.10 -5.02
C PRO A 78 -6.05 -9.88 -3.70
N THR A 79 -5.41 -9.45 -2.60
CA THR A 79 -5.52 -10.11 -1.29
C THR A 79 -6.77 -9.68 -0.52
N VAL A 80 -7.43 -8.60 -0.97
CA VAL A 80 -8.61 -8.02 -0.34
C VAL A 80 -9.84 -8.58 -1.03
N VAL A 81 -10.51 -9.51 -0.37
CA VAL A 81 -11.64 -10.25 -0.96
C VAL A 81 -13.01 -9.65 -0.62
N SER A 82 -13.07 -8.70 0.32
CA SER A 82 -14.33 -8.09 0.75
C SER A 82 -14.16 -6.63 1.19
N VAL A 83 -15.27 -5.88 1.18
CA VAL A 83 -15.32 -4.49 1.64
C VAL A 83 -15.03 -4.39 3.14
N GLU A 84 -15.48 -5.38 3.90
CA GLU A 84 -15.26 -5.48 5.34
C GLU A 84 -13.77 -5.66 5.63
N GLN A 85 -13.06 -6.48 4.86
CA GLN A 85 -11.61 -6.61 5.00
C GLN A 85 -10.87 -5.28 4.76
N LEU A 86 -11.35 -4.47 3.80
CA LEU A 86 -10.77 -3.17 3.46
C LEU A 86 -11.07 -2.08 4.52
N LEU A 87 -12.31 -2.02 5.02
CA LEU A 87 -12.82 -0.89 5.80
C LEU A 87 -13.01 -1.19 7.29
N VAL A 88 -13.31 -2.44 7.66
CA VAL A 88 -13.71 -2.79 9.03
C VAL A 88 -12.49 -3.22 9.83
N GLU A 89 -12.30 -2.56 10.98
CA GLU A 89 -11.25 -2.89 11.93
C GLU A 89 -11.71 -3.96 12.91
N SER A 90 -12.94 -3.82 13.41
CA SER A 90 -13.53 -4.78 14.35
C SER A 90 -15.04 -4.83 14.19
N THR A 91 -15.60 -6.01 14.41
CA THR A 91 -17.04 -6.23 14.43
C THR A 91 -17.46 -6.65 15.84
N SER A 92 -18.47 -5.97 16.37
CA SER A 92 -19.06 -6.26 17.69
C SER A 92 -20.42 -6.91 17.52
N ILE A 93 -20.77 -7.81 18.43
CA ILE A 93 -22.05 -8.52 18.45
C ILE A 93 -22.76 -8.15 19.75
N GLU A 94 -23.95 -7.60 19.64
CA GLU A 94 -24.76 -7.13 20.76
C GLU A 94 -26.11 -7.85 20.78
N GLU A 95 -26.54 -8.32 21.95
CA GLU A 95 -27.89 -8.84 22.15
C GLU A 95 -28.84 -7.70 22.51
N VAL A 96 -29.80 -7.43 21.65
CA VAL A 96 -30.82 -6.40 21.86
C VAL A 96 -32.15 -7.06 22.23
N PRO A 97 -32.73 -6.76 23.40
CA PRO A 97 -34.03 -7.27 23.77
C PRO A 97 -35.12 -6.70 22.85
N LEU A 98 -35.99 -7.59 22.36
CA LEU A 98 -37.11 -7.24 21.51
C LEU A 98 -38.35 -6.92 22.36
N PRO A 99 -39.29 -6.10 21.84
CA PRO A 99 -40.52 -5.74 22.55
C PRO A 99 -41.42 -6.94 22.91
N ASN A 100 -41.28 -8.06 22.20
CA ASN A 100 -42.03 -9.31 22.44
C ASN A 100 -41.36 -10.25 23.45
N GLY A 101 -40.32 -9.80 24.17
CA GLY A 101 -39.57 -10.63 25.11
C GLY A 101 -38.54 -11.56 24.46
N GLY A 102 -38.41 -11.55 23.13
CA GLY A 102 -37.32 -12.21 22.41
C GLY A 102 -36.00 -11.46 22.53
N LYS A 103 -34.91 -12.07 22.07
CA LYS A 103 -33.62 -11.41 21.90
C LYS A 103 -33.25 -11.39 20.42
N ALA A 104 -32.82 -10.25 19.91
CA ALA A 104 -32.22 -10.13 18.59
C ALA A 104 -30.71 -9.99 18.73
N ILE A 105 -29.96 -10.67 17.87
CA ILE A 105 -28.52 -10.45 17.74
C ILE A 105 -28.32 -9.36 16.70
N GLN A 106 -27.66 -8.27 17.08
CA GLN A 106 -27.23 -7.22 16.16
C GLN A 106 -25.72 -7.22 16.04
N THR A 107 -25.25 -7.08 14.81
CA THR A 107 -23.83 -6.94 14.49
C THR A 107 -23.55 -5.48 14.17
N ARG A 108 -22.49 -4.92 14.75
CA ARG A 108 -22.08 -3.54 14.52
C ARG A 108 -20.61 -3.48 14.15
N ASP A 109 -20.37 -2.94 12.95
CA ASP A 109 -19.03 -2.70 12.45
C ASP A 109 -18.45 -1.38 12.96
N ARG A 110 -17.18 -1.44 13.35
CA ARG A 110 -16.33 -0.27 13.58
C ARG A 110 -15.38 -0.12 12.41
N LEU A 111 -15.50 1.00 11.70
CA LEU A 111 -14.60 1.31 10.58
C LEU A 111 -13.21 1.72 11.09
N GLY A 112 -12.19 1.29 10.36
CA GLY A 112 -10.79 1.62 10.53
C GLY A 112 -10.02 1.34 9.23
N LYS A 113 -8.74 0.97 9.32
CA LYS A 113 -7.92 0.65 8.12
C LYS A 113 -7.99 1.76 7.06
N ALA A 114 -8.38 1.44 5.82
CA ALA A 114 -8.48 2.40 4.72
C ALA A 114 -9.49 3.54 5.00
N ALA A 115 -10.53 3.31 5.79
CA ALA A 115 -11.51 4.35 6.12
C ALA A 115 -10.93 5.46 7.01
N ASN A 116 -9.95 5.15 7.86
CA ASN A 116 -9.28 6.10 8.76
C ASN A 116 -7.88 6.49 8.28
N ALA A 117 -7.48 6.05 7.08
CA ALA A 117 -6.18 6.35 6.51
C ALA A 117 -6.14 7.80 5.99
N HIS A 118 -5.01 8.45 6.20
CA HIS A 118 -4.70 9.76 5.61
C HIS A 118 -4.11 9.59 4.21
N LEU A 119 -3.42 8.47 3.97
CA LEU A 119 -2.91 8.10 2.66
C LEU A 119 -3.25 6.64 2.40
N VAL A 120 -3.81 6.35 1.23
CA VAL A 120 -4.10 4.99 0.77
C VAL A 120 -3.22 4.69 -0.45
N PHE A 121 -2.56 3.53 -0.44
CA PHE A 121 -1.81 2.99 -1.58
C PHE A 121 -2.39 1.63 -2.00
N ALA A 122 -3.06 1.59 -3.15
CA ALA A 122 -3.69 0.39 -3.70
C ALA A 122 -2.80 -0.24 -4.79
N ASP A 123 -2.08 -1.32 -4.47
CA ASP A 123 -1.23 -2.01 -5.45
C ASP A 123 -2.02 -3.07 -6.24
N GLU A 124 -1.68 -3.26 -7.51
CA GLU A 124 -2.44 -4.08 -8.47
C GLU A 124 -3.95 -3.75 -8.52
N ILE A 125 -4.29 -2.46 -8.54
CA ILE A 125 -5.68 -1.99 -8.40
C ILE A 125 -6.67 -2.60 -9.40
N TRP A 126 -6.24 -2.92 -10.62
CA TRP A 126 -7.11 -3.48 -11.66
C TRP A 126 -7.51 -4.94 -11.41
N LYS A 127 -6.80 -5.62 -10.51
CA LYS A 127 -7.08 -7.00 -10.11
C LYS A 127 -7.89 -7.09 -8.81
N SER A 128 -8.40 -5.95 -8.34
CA SER A 128 -9.30 -5.88 -7.19
C SER A 128 -10.64 -6.57 -7.51
N GLU A 129 -11.27 -7.13 -6.49
CA GLU A 129 -12.66 -7.57 -6.57
C GLU A 129 -13.58 -6.37 -6.91
N PRO A 130 -14.61 -6.53 -7.78
CA PRO A 130 -15.45 -5.42 -8.24
C PRO A 130 -16.15 -4.59 -7.15
N ARG A 131 -16.64 -5.18 -6.06
CA ARG A 131 -17.24 -4.45 -4.94
C ARG A 131 -16.17 -3.66 -4.18
N VAL A 132 -15.01 -4.25 -3.93
CA VAL A 132 -13.85 -3.56 -3.33
C VAL A 132 -13.42 -2.38 -4.19
N LEU A 133 -13.38 -2.56 -5.51
CA LEU A 133 -13.02 -1.50 -6.46
C LEU A 133 -13.96 -0.29 -6.40
N ASN A 134 -15.26 -0.52 -6.21
CA ASN A 134 -16.24 0.57 -6.06
C ASN A 134 -16.00 1.38 -4.78
N ILE A 135 -15.51 0.75 -3.72
CA ILE A 135 -15.13 1.45 -2.48
C ILE A 135 -13.83 2.24 -2.68
N LEU A 136 -12.84 1.66 -3.39
CA LEU A 136 -11.63 2.39 -3.77
C LEU A 136 -11.95 3.60 -4.65
N LEU A 137 -12.97 3.51 -5.50
CA LEU A 137 -13.49 4.61 -6.31
C LEU A 137 -14.14 5.73 -5.48
N ASP A 138 -14.80 5.38 -4.38
CA ASP A 138 -15.33 6.37 -3.43
C ASP A 138 -14.18 7.01 -2.64
N LEU A 139 -13.19 6.23 -2.17
CA LEU A 139 -11.96 6.75 -1.55
C LEU A 139 -11.19 7.70 -2.49
N ALA A 140 -11.01 7.34 -3.76
CA ALA A 140 -10.30 8.15 -4.74
C ALA A 140 -11.00 9.47 -5.06
N ARG A 141 -12.32 9.57 -4.88
CA ARG A 141 -13.04 10.85 -4.97
C ARG A 141 -12.77 11.76 -3.78
N GLY A 142 -12.37 11.17 -2.65
CA GLY A 142 -12.06 11.86 -1.41
C GLY A 142 -13.31 12.16 -0.58
N GLY A 143 -13.07 12.36 0.72
CA GLY A 143 -14.04 12.89 1.67
C GLY A 143 -14.96 11.86 2.32
N GLU A 144 -15.48 10.87 1.59
CA GLU A 144 -16.51 9.96 2.10
C GLU A 144 -16.48 8.57 1.45
N VAL A 145 -16.87 7.53 2.20
CA VAL A 145 -17.10 6.16 1.71
C VAL A 145 -18.46 5.65 2.14
N ARG A 146 -19.05 4.75 1.34
CA ARG A 146 -20.31 4.07 1.69
C ARG A 146 -20.03 2.69 2.28
N HIS A 147 -20.58 2.42 3.45
CA HIS A 147 -20.56 1.09 4.09
C HIS A 147 -21.94 0.79 4.67
N GLU A 148 -22.52 -0.36 4.31
CA GLU A 148 -23.84 -0.82 4.80
C GLU A 148 -24.96 0.24 4.73
N GLY A 149 -25.02 0.98 3.62
CA GLY A 149 -26.03 2.03 3.42
C GLY A 149 -25.78 3.33 4.19
N ARG A 150 -24.66 3.45 4.91
CA ARG A 150 -24.23 4.67 5.61
C ARG A 150 -23.07 5.33 4.87
N VAL A 151 -23.06 6.65 4.88
CA VAL A 151 -21.94 7.46 4.38
C VAL A 151 -21.04 7.81 5.57
N VAL A 152 -19.75 7.51 5.46
CA VAL A 152 -18.75 7.78 6.51
C VAL A 152 -17.67 8.69 5.96
N LYS A 153 -17.36 9.76 6.68
CA LYS A 153 -16.29 10.69 6.32
C LYS A 153 -14.91 10.07 6.51
N THR A 154 -14.00 10.35 5.59
CA THR A 154 -12.62 9.86 5.64
C THR A 154 -11.65 11.03 5.82
N PRO A 155 -10.55 10.88 6.59
CA PRO A 155 -9.51 11.89 6.74
C PRO A 155 -8.51 11.88 5.57
N LEU A 156 -8.90 11.29 4.43
CA LEU A 156 -8.00 10.98 3.33
C LEU A 156 -7.44 12.26 2.69
N LEU A 157 -6.12 12.36 2.65
CA LEU A 157 -5.36 13.44 2.01
C LEU A 157 -4.89 13.04 0.60
N ALA A 158 -4.52 11.78 0.42
CA ALA A 158 -4.07 11.29 -0.89
C ALA A 158 -4.49 9.83 -1.13
N PHE A 159 -5.00 9.59 -2.35
CA PHE A 159 -5.21 8.26 -2.88
C PHE A 159 -4.18 7.98 -3.98
N LEU A 160 -3.40 6.92 -3.80
CA LEU A 160 -2.41 6.47 -4.76
C LEU A 160 -2.72 5.02 -5.15
N ALA A 161 -2.49 4.69 -6.41
CA ALA A 161 -2.67 3.35 -6.92
C ALA A 161 -1.51 2.95 -7.83
N ALA A 162 -1.24 1.66 -7.92
CA ALA A 162 -0.25 1.12 -8.82
C ALA A 162 -0.78 -0.12 -9.53
N SER A 163 -0.19 -0.38 -10.69
CA SER A 163 -0.39 -1.62 -11.44
C SER A 163 0.77 -1.82 -12.42
N ASN A 164 0.95 -3.07 -12.83
CA ASN A 164 1.87 -3.46 -13.90
C ASN A 164 1.27 -3.26 -15.30
N GLU A 165 -0.05 -3.18 -15.38
CA GLU A 165 -0.81 -3.09 -16.62
C GLU A 165 -1.79 -1.92 -16.59
N LEU A 166 -2.20 -1.50 -17.78
CA LEU A 166 -3.32 -0.57 -17.95
C LEU A 166 -4.64 -1.35 -17.85
N PRO A 167 -5.72 -0.68 -17.43
CA PRO A 167 -7.03 -1.33 -17.38
C PRO A 167 -7.51 -1.68 -18.79
N ASP A 168 -8.33 -2.72 -18.89
CA ASP A 168 -9.00 -3.07 -20.13
C ASP A 168 -9.90 -1.91 -20.61
N PRO A 169 -9.69 -1.36 -21.82
CA PRO A 169 -10.49 -0.25 -22.35
C PRO A 169 -11.97 -0.59 -22.58
N GLU A 170 -12.33 -1.86 -22.76
CA GLU A 170 -13.72 -2.29 -22.98
C GLU A 170 -14.46 -2.62 -21.67
N GLY A 171 -13.76 -2.58 -20.53
CA GLY A 171 -14.30 -2.94 -19.22
C GLY A 171 -14.83 -1.78 -18.38
N ASN A 172 -15.45 -2.14 -17.25
CA ASN A 172 -15.92 -1.20 -16.21
C ASN A 172 -14.80 -0.34 -15.57
N LEU A 173 -13.54 -0.63 -15.88
CA LEU A 173 -12.37 0.05 -15.32
C LEU A 173 -12.06 1.39 -16.01
N GLY A 174 -12.60 1.66 -17.20
CA GLY A 174 -12.38 2.92 -17.92
C GLY A 174 -12.83 4.15 -17.13
N ALA A 175 -13.90 4.02 -16.34
CA ALA A 175 -14.39 5.07 -15.46
C ALA A 175 -13.45 5.33 -14.27
N LEU A 176 -12.73 4.32 -13.77
CA LEU A 176 -11.71 4.52 -12.73
C LEU A 176 -10.46 5.15 -13.34
N TRP A 177 -10.04 4.70 -14.52
CA TRP A 177 -8.93 5.27 -15.25
C TRP A 177 -9.08 6.78 -15.49
N SER A 178 -10.27 7.23 -15.90
CA SER A 178 -10.54 8.65 -16.13
C SER A 178 -10.40 9.53 -14.88
N ARG A 179 -10.53 8.95 -13.68
CA ARG A 179 -10.39 9.66 -12.39
C ARG A 179 -8.94 9.73 -11.90
N MET A 180 -8.07 8.84 -12.37
CA MET A 180 -6.63 8.91 -12.09
C MET A 180 -6.04 10.15 -12.77
N THR A 181 -5.90 11.24 -12.01
CA THR A 181 -5.55 12.56 -12.53
C THR A 181 -4.04 12.65 -12.78
N ILE A 182 -3.26 12.25 -11.79
CA ILE A 182 -1.80 12.21 -11.89
C ILE A 182 -1.43 10.82 -12.37
N ARG A 183 -0.69 10.72 -13.48
CA ARG A 183 -0.30 9.44 -14.07
C ARG A 183 1.18 9.43 -14.32
N LEU A 184 1.86 8.43 -13.77
CA LEU A 184 3.31 8.30 -13.86
C LEU A 184 3.66 6.90 -14.38
N VAL A 185 4.60 6.86 -15.32
CA VAL A 185 5.26 5.61 -15.72
C VAL A 185 6.55 5.48 -14.92
N THR A 186 6.57 4.53 -14.00
CA THR A 186 7.68 4.22 -13.11
C THR A 186 8.69 3.33 -13.84
N GLN A 187 9.94 3.79 -13.94
CA GLN A 187 11.01 3.04 -14.60
C GLN A 187 11.78 2.17 -13.58
N PRO A 188 12.17 0.94 -13.96
CA PRO A 188 13.09 0.15 -13.13
C PRO A 188 14.44 0.88 -13.02
N LEU A 189 15.14 0.63 -11.91
CA LEU A 189 16.48 1.19 -11.71
C LEU A 189 17.39 0.87 -12.91
N ASN A 190 18.13 1.88 -13.37
CA ASN A 190 19.16 1.67 -14.37
C ASN A 190 20.32 0.82 -13.79
N ARG A 191 21.30 0.44 -14.63
CA ARG A 191 22.42 -0.40 -14.20
C ARG A 191 23.23 0.22 -13.05
N ALA A 192 23.39 1.55 -13.05
CA ALA A 192 24.12 2.27 -12.00
C ALA A 192 23.32 2.29 -10.67
N GLY A 193 22.02 2.59 -10.72
CA GLY A 193 21.15 2.56 -9.55
C GLY A 193 21.04 1.17 -8.92
N LYS A 194 20.99 0.10 -9.73
CA LYS A 194 21.06 -1.28 -9.24
C LYS A 194 22.36 -1.57 -8.48
N PHE A 195 23.50 -1.11 -9.01
CA PHE A 195 24.81 -1.27 -8.37
C PHE A 195 24.87 -0.52 -7.05
N HIS A 196 24.46 0.76 -7.01
CA HIS A 196 24.41 1.56 -5.80
C HIS A 196 23.56 0.91 -4.70
N ARG A 197 22.35 0.42 -5.02
CA ARG A 197 21.49 -0.29 -4.07
C ARG A 197 22.15 -1.55 -3.50
N THR A 198 22.90 -2.27 -4.33
CA THR A 198 23.54 -3.53 -3.89
C THR A 198 24.72 -3.22 -2.96
N SER A 199 25.47 -2.14 -3.24
CA SER A 199 26.60 -1.70 -2.42
C SER A 199 26.22 -1.11 -1.07
N SER A 200 25.04 -0.47 -0.95
CA SER A 200 24.55 0.01 0.35
C SER A 200 23.98 -1.13 1.22
N THR A 201 23.39 -2.15 0.60
CA THR A 201 22.78 -3.29 1.31
C THR A 201 23.82 -4.28 1.87
N SER A 202 25.04 -4.34 1.31
CA SER A 202 26.12 -5.23 1.81
C SER A 202 26.71 -4.82 3.17
N SER A 203 26.24 -3.73 3.78
CA SER A 203 26.61 -3.32 5.14
C SER A 203 25.64 -3.79 6.23
N TRP A 204 24.49 -4.38 5.86
CA TRP A 204 23.43 -4.83 6.78
C TRP A 204 23.40 -6.36 6.96
N THR A 205 24.54 -6.99 7.19
CA THR A 205 24.60 -8.32 7.81
C THR A 205 24.91 -8.18 9.29
N SER A 206 23.94 -8.57 10.14
CA SER A 206 23.83 -8.37 11.61
C SER A 206 23.09 -7.07 11.94
N THR A 207 21.86 -7.03 12.44
CA THR A 207 21.19 -7.93 13.40
C THR A 207 19.68 -7.88 13.12
N ARG A 208 19.09 -8.97 12.64
CA ARG A 208 17.63 -9.06 12.48
C ARG A 208 17.10 -10.00 13.58
N ASN A 209 16.87 -9.43 14.77
CA ASN A 209 16.11 -10.08 15.84
C ASN A 209 14.96 -9.14 16.24
N TRP A 210 13.88 -9.15 15.45
CA TRP A 210 12.66 -8.36 15.70
C TRP A 210 11.38 -9.20 15.51
N LEU A 211 11.43 -10.47 15.88
CA LEU A 211 10.25 -11.33 15.99
C LEU A 211 10.38 -12.21 17.23
N THR A 212 10.02 -11.67 18.39
CA THR A 212 9.18 -12.34 19.41
C THR A 212 8.95 -11.38 20.58
N ASN A 213 7.88 -10.60 20.53
CA ASN A 213 7.24 -10.14 21.75
C ASN A 213 5.72 -10.23 21.60
N ARG A 214 5.23 -11.47 21.59
CA ARG A 214 3.83 -11.75 21.97
C ARG A 214 3.82 -12.00 23.47
N PRO A 215 2.96 -11.35 24.26
CA PRO A 215 2.81 -11.73 25.67
C PRO A 215 2.25 -13.16 25.73
N ARG A 216 3.06 -14.10 26.23
CA ARG A 216 2.59 -15.43 26.60
C ARG A 216 1.81 -15.32 27.91
N THR A 217 0.52 -15.61 27.84
CA THR A 217 -0.28 -15.95 29.03
C THR A 217 0.23 -17.27 29.58
N SER A 218 0.55 -17.26 30.87
CA SER A 218 1.06 -18.40 31.64
C SER A 218 -0.05 -19.40 31.92
N HIS A 219 0.00 -20.58 31.31
CA HIS A 219 -0.61 -21.79 31.85
C HIS A 219 0.44 -22.90 31.76
N GLY A 220 0.93 -23.34 32.92
CA GLY A 220 1.90 -24.40 33.03
C GLY A 220 1.27 -25.77 32.83
N CYS A 221 2.00 -26.69 32.20
CA CYS A 221 1.87 -28.12 32.48
C CYS A 221 3.08 -28.89 31.93
N GLY A 222 3.72 -29.68 32.80
CA GLY A 222 4.20 -31.03 32.51
C GLY A 222 5.42 -31.23 31.61
N ARG A 223 6.55 -31.59 32.22
CA ARG A 223 7.68 -32.29 31.60
C ARG A 223 7.27 -33.66 31.07
N THR A 224 7.89 -34.12 29.98
CA THR A 224 8.56 -35.44 29.90
C THR A 224 9.53 -35.50 28.73
N THR A 225 10.64 -36.17 28.99
CA THR A 225 11.85 -36.44 28.19
C THR A 225 11.69 -37.57 27.18
N ALA A 226 12.42 -37.52 26.05
CA ALA A 226 13.05 -38.63 25.30
C ALA A 226 13.43 -38.09 23.89
N ASP A 227 14.70 -37.89 23.55
CA ASP A 227 15.75 -38.85 23.17
C ASP A 227 15.85 -39.13 21.66
N SER A 228 17.11 -39.02 21.20
CA SER A 228 17.77 -39.75 20.11
C SER A 228 17.58 -39.36 18.63
N ALA A 229 18.72 -38.92 18.08
CA ALA A 229 19.43 -39.48 16.91
C ALA A 229 18.88 -39.31 15.48
N GLY A 230 19.80 -38.99 14.55
CA GLY A 230 19.72 -39.52 13.19
C GLY A 230 20.15 -38.62 12.03
N TYR A 231 21.47 -38.57 11.81
CA TYR A 231 22.18 -38.62 10.52
C TYR A 231 21.91 -37.64 9.33
N SER A 232 23.05 -37.36 8.69
CA SER A 232 23.30 -36.63 7.45
C SER A 232 22.54 -37.15 6.22
N THR A 233 22.45 -36.36 5.15
CA THR A 233 23.34 -36.46 3.96
C THR A 233 22.95 -35.44 2.88
N PHE A 234 23.99 -34.93 2.24
CA PHE A 234 24.11 -33.97 1.15
C PHE A 234 23.70 -34.60 -0.20
N CYS A 235 22.99 -33.88 -1.09
CA CYS A 235 23.10 -34.10 -2.54
C CYS A 235 22.59 -32.90 -3.37
N ARG A 236 23.42 -32.47 -4.32
CA ARG A 236 23.23 -31.35 -5.25
C ARG A 236 22.37 -31.77 -6.43
N HIS A 237 21.55 -30.87 -6.97
CA HIS A 237 21.24 -30.81 -8.41
C HIS A 237 20.79 -29.40 -8.82
N THR A 238 21.60 -28.74 -9.66
CA THR A 238 21.21 -27.67 -10.59
C THR A 238 20.57 -28.26 -11.84
N PRO A 239 19.69 -27.49 -12.51
CA PRO A 239 19.77 -27.42 -13.96
C PRO A 239 19.85 -25.98 -14.50
N CYS A 240 20.64 -25.88 -15.56
CA CYS A 240 20.92 -24.74 -16.42
C CYS A 240 19.78 -24.57 -17.45
N TRP A 241 19.28 -23.35 -17.68
CA TRP A 241 18.48 -23.03 -18.88
C TRP A 241 19.04 -21.75 -19.54
N LYS A 242 19.53 -21.93 -20.77
CA LYS A 242 19.85 -20.91 -21.79
C LYS A 242 18.69 -20.86 -22.78
N VAL A 243 18.04 -19.71 -22.96
CA VAL A 243 17.34 -19.24 -24.19
C VAL A 243 17.14 -17.72 -23.97
N GLY A 244 17.30 -16.74 -24.85
CA GLY A 244 17.61 -16.59 -26.26
C GLY A 244 17.22 -15.15 -26.59
N LEU A 245 18.12 -14.36 -27.17
CA LEU A 245 17.91 -12.95 -27.51
C LEU A 245 16.86 -12.79 -28.63
N GLY A 246 15.91 -11.87 -28.46
CA GLY A 246 14.93 -11.50 -29.48
C GLY A 246 14.39 -10.09 -29.24
N SER A 247 14.94 -9.12 -29.96
CA SER A 247 14.57 -7.70 -29.96
C SER A 247 13.28 -7.44 -30.76
N LYS A 248 12.28 -6.73 -30.18
CA LYS A 248 11.39 -5.82 -30.91
C LYS A 248 10.87 -4.71 -29.97
N LYS A 249 11.16 -3.45 -30.31
CA LYS A 249 10.53 -2.25 -29.73
C LYS A 249 9.14 -2.06 -30.35
N PRO A 250 8.12 -1.58 -29.61
CA PRO A 250 6.97 -0.94 -30.23
C PRO A 250 7.18 0.59 -30.26
N ILE A 251 6.95 1.14 -31.45
CA ILE A 251 6.79 2.56 -31.77
C ILE A 251 5.33 2.91 -31.46
N TRP A 252 5.06 4.06 -30.82
CA TRP A 252 3.72 4.62 -30.71
C TRP A 252 3.69 6.03 -31.31
N ARG A 253 2.72 6.24 -32.21
CA ARG A 253 2.21 7.54 -32.66
C ARG A 253 1.10 7.98 -31.71
#